data_AF-A0A1I0YE98-F1
#
_entry.id   AF-A0A1I0YE98-F1
#
_cell.length_a   1.000
_cell.length_b   1.000
_cell.length_c   1.000
_cell.angle_alpha   90.00
_cell.angle_beta   90.00
_cell.angle_gamma   90.00
#
_symmetry.space_group_name_H-M   'P 1'
#
loop_
_entity.id
_entity.type
_entity.pdbx_description
1 polymer ?
#
loop_
_entity_poly.entity_id
_entity_poly.type
_entity_poly.pdbx_seq_one_letter_code
_entity_poly.pdbx_strand_id
1 'polypeptide(L)'
;MPRLATVDFRTARGVVVVLDATEIHRDWFLAGLEFQLLRFLAREAGIRPIVVSSVVAEAVANHGREYARARKTYIKAVDSLRRVGGRDTAPTRNVAEEMSYADLLRERLESLWVEVVGVPTTPHDEIVARAVSRRPPFDEGGSGYRDTLTWMTCVELAAAGKEVYLVSQDKDFAGRDGTLAPALAEEVAGTPGSVTLVRHLGKWLTPLVPWRDVTDPREAAALARDEEFASIFAPWDMFEAAEFTAEEAGLPRDAVIHDISYRGSGPLERLSHARDEDGADRIVYEFPIEFEFELSLSTESAKEAGFVPGEGSATGVEEILTVVPMVGVMTVVHDERDLESPLYVDYVDFRVEGLAEPIPRQEEKPNQPSLPLWPEGGGTE
;
A
#
# COMPACT_ATOMS: atom_id res chain seq x y z
N MET A 1 32.50 21.36 -0.80
CA MET A 1 31.32 20.57 -0.43
C MET A 1 30.81 19.87 -1.67
N PRO A 2 30.87 18.54 -1.76
CA PRO A 2 30.14 17.85 -2.81
C PRO A 2 28.65 18.10 -2.53
N ARG A 3 27.92 18.59 -3.53
CA ARG A 3 26.45 18.55 -3.49
C ARG A 3 26.09 17.07 -3.39
N LEU A 4 25.47 16.64 -2.28
CA LEU A 4 24.70 15.41 -2.28
C LEU A 4 23.80 15.51 -3.52
N ALA A 5 23.98 14.59 -4.49
CA ALA A 5 23.02 14.48 -5.57
C ALA A 5 21.68 14.25 -4.88
N THR A 6 20.76 15.21 -5.00
CA THR A 6 19.46 15.11 -4.36
C THR A 6 18.78 13.92 -5.01
N VAL A 7 18.65 12.81 -4.27
CA VAL A 7 17.87 11.66 -4.74
C VAL A 7 16.46 12.16 -5.05
N ASP A 8 15.93 11.73 -6.19
CA ASP A 8 14.58 12.00 -6.65
C ASP A 8 13.90 10.68 -7.03
N PHE A 9 12.60 10.71 -7.35
CA PHE A 9 11.84 9.51 -7.71
C PHE A 9 12.51 8.64 -8.79
N ARG A 10 13.21 9.25 -9.76
CA ARG A 10 13.83 8.53 -10.89
C ARG A 10 15.20 7.95 -10.55
N THR A 11 15.89 8.56 -9.59
CA THR A 11 17.24 8.18 -9.16
C THR A 11 17.24 7.36 -7.87
N ALA A 12 16.09 7.23 -7.19
CA ALA A 12 15.93 6.46 -5.96
C ALA A 12 16.08 4.94 -6.15
N ARG A 13 16.05 4.43 -7.38
CA ARG A 13 16.17 2.99 -7.64
C ARG A 13 17.48 2.43 -7.11
N GLY A 14 17.38 1.42 -6.24
CA GLY A 14 18.52 0.73 -5.66
C GLY A 14 19.15 1.45 -4.45
N VAL A 15 18.60 2.59 -4.04
CA VAL A 15 18.90 3.21 -2.74
C VAL A 15 18.47 2.27 -1.62
N VAL A 16 19.31 2.11 -0.60
CA VAL A 16 19.03 1.24 0.55
C VAL A 16 18.64 2.10 1.75
N VAL A 17 17.50 1.81 2.36
CA VAL A 17 17.00 2.50 3.56
C VAL A 17 17.13 1.53 4.72
N VAL A 18 18.00 1.82 5.69
CA VAL A 18 18.19 0.96 6.87
C VAL A 18 17.37 1.54 8.01
N LEU A 19 16.36 0.81 8.45
CA LEU A 19 15.50 1.22 9.56
C LEU A 19 16.07 0.74 10.89
N ASP A 20 16.20 1.68 11.83
CA ASP A 20 16.58 1.41 13.20
C ASP A 20 15.37 1.03 14.08
N ALA A 21 15.63 0.41 15.24
CA ALA A 21 14.61 0.01 16.20
C ALA A 21 13.76 1.20 16.69
N THR A 22 14.33 2.41 16.71
CA THR A 22 13.59 3.63 17.10
C THR A 22 12.39 3.91 16.20
N GLU A 23 12.45 3.56 14.92
CA GLU A 23 11.34 3.78 13.99
C GLU A 23 10.20 2.80 14.27
N ILE A 24 10.51 1.54 14.60
CA ILE A 24 9.51 0.53 14.96
C ILE A 24 8.88 0.83 16.32
N HIS A 25 9.65 1.31 17.30
CA HIS A 25 9.10 1.63 18.63
C HIS A 25 8.12 2.80 18.63
N ARG A 26 8.25 3.73 17.66
CA ARG A 26 7.34 4.87 17.53
C ARG A 26 5.99 4.48 16.97
N ASP A 27 5.96 3.40 16.19
CA ASP A 27 4.78 2.86 15.56
C ASP A 27 4.85 1.34 15.52
N TRP A 28 4.36 0.70 16.59
CA TRP A 28 4.45 -0.75 16.76
C TRP A 28 3.84 -1.55 15.61
N PHE A 29 2.90 -0.96 14.86
CA PHE A 29 2.21 -1.58 13.73
C PHE A 29 2.70 -1.09 12.38
N LEU A 30 3.63 -0.13 12.33
CA LEU A 30 4.15 0.46 11.10
C LEU A 30 3.02 0.92 10.15
N ALA A 31 1.94 1.48 10.73
CA ALA A 31 0.72 1.89 10.03
C ALA A 31 0.70 3.39 9.68
N GLY A 32 1.68 4.14 10.18
CA GLY A 32 1.86 5.57 9.99
C GLY A 32 2.09 5.96 8.53
N LEU A 33 1.89 7.24 8.26
CA LEU A 33 1.97 7.83 6.91
C LEU A 33 3.34 7.59 6.26
N GLU A 34 4.40 7.60 7.07
CA GLU A 34 5.76 7.35 6.62
C GLU A 34 5.95 5.94 6.05
N PHE A 35 5.30 4.94 6.63
CA PHE A 35 5.39 3.55 6.17
C PHE A 35 4.51 3.30 4.94
N GLN A 36 3.36 3.98 4.83
CA GLN A 36 2.56 3.98 3.61
C GLN A 36 3.35 4.57 2.43
N LEU A 37 4.04 5.69 2.66
CA LEU A 37 4.94 6.28 1.67
C LEU A 37 6.15 5.38 1.35
N LEU A 38 6.71 4.72 2.36
CA LEU A 38 7.82 3.79 2.18
C LEU A 38 7.40 2.61 1.30
N ARG A 39 6.22 2.01 1.54
CA ARG A 39 5.65 0.93 0.72
C ARG A 39 5.52 1.36 -0.74
N PHE A 40 4.90 2.51 -0.97
CA PHE A 40 4.72 3.06 -2.32
C PHE A 40 6.07 3.27 -3.02
N LEU A 41 7.03 3.92 -2.37
CA LEU A 41 8.33 4.17 -2.97
C LEU A 41 9.15 2.88 -3.17
N ALA A 42 9.01 1.89 -2.29
CA ALA A 42 9.66 0.60 -2.45
C ALA A 42 9.17 -0.10 -3.72
N ARG A 43 7.86 -0.08 -3.94
CA ARG A 43 7.21 -0.67 -5.12
C ARG A 43 7.51 0.11 -6.40
N GLU A 44 7.29 1.42 -6.39
CA GLU A 44 7.29 2.25 -7.61
C GLU A 44 8.66 2.84 -7.95
N ALA A 45 9.38 3.35 -6.94
CA ALA A 45 10.70 3.97 -7.13
C ALA A 45 11.85 2.95 -7.03
N GLY A 46 11.60 1.76 -6.48
CA GLY A 46 12.59 0.71 -6.31
C GLY A 46 13.62 1.01 -5.21
N ILE A 47 13.23 1.76 -4.17
CA ILE A 47 14.01 1.83 -2.93
C ILE A 47 13.98 0.47 -2.24
N ARG A 48 15.05 0.15 -1.50
CA ARG A 48 15.17 -1.12 -0.79
C ARG A 48 15.22 -0.86 0.72
N PRO A 49 14.06 -0.85 1.40
CA PRO A 49 14.07 -0.75 2.85
C PRO A 49 14.49 -2.08 3.46
N ILE A 50 15.35 -2.01 4.48
CA ILE A 50 15.84 -3.18 5.21
C ILE A 50 15.83 -2.93 6.71
N VAL A 51 15.73 -4.01 7.47
CA VAL A 51 15.88 -4.04 8.93
C VAL A 51 16.83 -5.16 9.29
N VAL A 52 17.77 -4.91 10.21
CA VAL A 52 18.65 -5.98 10.72
C VAL A 52 17.86 -6.89 11.67
N SER A 53 18.06 -8.20 11.61
CA SER A 53 17.39 -9.18 12.50
C SER A 53 17.52 -8.86 14.00
N SER A 54 18.61 -8.20 14.42
CA SER A 54 18.77 -7.70 15.80
C SER A 54 17.80 -6.59 16.17
N VAL A 55 17.43 -5.72 15.21
CA VAL A 55 16.42 -4.68 15.37
C VAL A 55 15.03 -5.30 15.55
N VAL A 56 14.69 -6.35 14.79
CA VAL A 56 13.43 -7.10 14.98
C VAL A 56 13.37 -7.72 16.37
N ALA A 57 14.43 -8.39 16.80
CA ALA A 57 14.51 -9.00 18.13
C ALA A 57 14.37 -7.94 19.26
N GLU A 58 14.97 -6.77 19.07
CA GLU A 58 14.83 -5.64 19.98
C GLU A 58 13.39 -5.11 20.03
N ALA A 59 12.79 -4.83 18.88
CA ALA A 59 11.43 -4.35 18.79
C ALA A 59 10.45 -5.29 19.48
N VAL A 60 10.58 -6.60 19.26
CA VAL A 60 9.76 -7.62 19.92
C VAL A 60 9.92 -7.59 21.45
N ALA A 61 11.16 -7.52 21.92
CA ALA A 61 11.44 -7.47 23.35
C ALA A 61 10.92 -6.17 24.00
N ASN A 62 11.03 -5.04 23.32
CA ASN A 62 10.53 -3.75 23.81
C ASN A 62 9.00 -3.71 23.80
N HIS A 63 8.36 -4.17 22.72
CA HIS A 63 6.90 -4.27 22.64
C HIS A 63 6.36 -5.12 23.80
N GLY A 64 6.95 -6.30 24.05
CA GLY A 64 6.52 -7.16 25.17
C GLY A 64 6.61 -6.46 26.53
N ARG A 65 7.64 -5.65 26.77
CA ARG A 65 7.78 -4.85 28.00
C ARG A 65 6.72 -3.75 28.10
N GLU A 66 6.52 -3.00 27.03
CA GLU A 66 5.56 -1.89 27.00
C GLU A 66 4.11 -2.39 27.06
N TYR A 67 3.79 -3.47 26.36
CA TYR A 67 2.51 -4.15 26.44
C TYR A 67 2.22 -4.63 27.86
N ALA A 68 3.17 -5.29 28.52
CA ALA A 68 3.01 -5.72 29.91
C ALA A 68 2.78 -4.54 30.87
N ARG A 69 3.47 -3.41 30.64
CA ARG A 69 3.25 -2.16 31.40
C ARG A 69 1.87 -1.58 31.15
N ALA A 70 1.46 -1.43 29.89
CA ALA A 70 0.17 -0.91 29.49
C ALA A 70 -0.97 -1.76 30.07
N ARG A 71 -0.86 -3.09 29.97
CA ARG A 71 -1.81 -4.05 30.55
C ARG A 71 -1.94 -3.89 32.07
N LYS A 72 -0.81 -3.75 32.78
CA LYS A 72 -0.82 -3.51 34.23
C LYS A 72 -1.51 -2.19 34.59
N THR A 73 -1.30 -1.14 33.81
CA THR A 73 -1.96 0.16 33.99
C THR A 73 -3.46 0.06 33.73
N TYR A 74 -3.86 -0.62 32.65
CA TYR A 74 -5.27 -0.87 32.32
C TYR A 74 -6.01 -1.61 33.44
N ILE A 75 -5.44 -2.72 33.95
CA ILE A 75 -6.03 -3.49 35.06
C ILE A 75 -6.24 -2.59 36.30
N LYS A 76 -5.24 -1.79 36.67
CA LYS A 76 -5.36 -0.85 37.80
C LYS A 76 -6.46 0.20 37.59
N ALA A 77 -6.63 0.70 36.37
CA ALA A 77 -7.68 1.66 36.04
C ALA A 77 -9.07 1.02 36.16
N VAL A 78 -9.25 -0.19 35.61
CA VAL A 78 -10.48 -0.98 35.73
C VAL A 78 -10.83 -1.25 37.20
N ASP A 79 -9.86 -1.68 38.01
CA ASP A 79 -10.08 -1.92 39.44
C ASP A 79 -10.45 -0.64 40.20
N SER A 80 -9.86 0.50 39.82
CA SER A 80 -10.18 1.79 40.42
C SER A 80 -11.60 2.24 40.07
N LEU A 81 -12.02 2.07 38.81
CA LEU A 81 -13.38 2.35 38.36
C LEU A 81 -14.41 1.47 39.09
N ARG A 82 -14.12 0.18 39.22
CA ARG A 82 -15.00 -0.76 39.94
C ARG A 82 -15.17 -0.41 41.40
N ARG A 83 -14.14 0.15 42.05
CA ARG A 83 -14.21 0.57 43.45
C ARG A 83 -15.20 1.72 43.68
N VAL A 84 -15.30 2.65 42.72
CA VAL A 84 -16.14 3.85 42.85
C VAL A 84 -17.52 3.70 42.22
N GLY A 85 -17.62 2.94 41.12
CA GLY A 85 -18.85 2.77 40.35
C GLY A 85 -19.62 1.46 40.61
N GLY A 86 -18.99 0.46 41.23
CA GLY A 86 -19.54 -0.89 41.35
C GLY A 86 -19.01 -1.85 40.29
N ARG A 87 -19.33 -3.14 40.38
CA ARG A 87 -18.70 -4.18 39.53
C ARG A 87 -19.03 -4.05 38.04
N ASP A 88 -20.18 -3.48 37.72
CA ASP A 88 -20.70 -3.41 36.34
C ASP A 88 -20.24 -2.15 35.58
N THR A 89 -19.49 -1.25 36.21
CA THR A 89 -19.10 0.04 35.59
C THR A 89 -17.82 -0.01 34.78
N ALA A 90 -17.22 -1.19 34.60
CA ALA A 90 -16.00 -1.33 33.80
C ALA A 90 -16.05 -2.57 32.91
N PRO A 91 -15.74 -2.43 31.60
CA PRO A 91 -15.80 -3.54 30.66
C PRO A 91 -14.81 -4.65 31.03
N THR A 92 -15.27 -5.90 30.97
CA THR A 92 -14.43 -7.10 31.02
C THR A 92 -13.86 -7.33 29.63
N ARG A 93 -12.84 -6.57 29.19
CA ARG A 93 -12.11 -6.96 27.99
C ARG A 93 -11.12 -8.05 28.41
N ASN A 94 -11.43 -9.30 28.06
CA ASN A 94 -10.42 -10.35 28.04
C ASN A 94 -9.42 -9.92 26.98
N VAL A 95 -8.21 -9.57 27.41
CA VAL A 95 -7.13 -9.28 26.49
C VAL A 95 -6.65 -10.65 26.01
N ALA A 96 -7.23 -11.13 24.91
CA ALA A 96 -6.86 -12.42 24.33
C ALA A 96 -5.37 -12.40 23.94
N GLU A 97 -4.71 -13.53 24.14
CA GLU A 97 -3.34 -13.77 23.66
C GLU A 97 -3.41 -14.12 22.16
N GLU A 98 -3.85 -13.18 21.33
CA GLU A 98 -3.91 -13.38 19.88
C GLU A 98 -2.63 -12.85 19.24
N MET A 99 -1.96 -13.78 18.54
CA MET A 99 -0.73 -13.67 17.76
C MET A 99 0.51 -13.12 18.50
N SER A 100 1.65 -13.80 18.34
CA SER A 100 2.89 -13.26 18.87
C SER A 100 3.25 -12.01 18.08
N TYR A 101 3.56 -10.90 18.75
CA TYR A 101 3.95 -9.65 18.08
C TYR A 101 5.13 -9.85 17.11
N ALA A 102 5.96 -10.87 17.32
CA ALA A 102 7.05 -11.22 16.42
C ALA A 102 6.56 -11.67 15.05
N ASP A 103 5.43 -12.37 14.97
CA ASP A 103 4.85 -12.84 13.71
C ASP A 103 4.16 -11.67 13.01
N LEU A 104 3.36 -10.91 13.76
CA LEU A 104 2.71 -9.68 13.29
C LEU A 104 3.71 -8.67 12.71
N LEU A 105 4.84 -8.44 13.41
CA LEU A 105 5.87 -7.52 12.92
C LEU A 105 6.54 -8.04 11.64
N ARG A 106 6.75 -9.35 11.49
CA ARG A 106 7.35 -9.91 10.28
C ARG A 106 6.41 -9.82 9.09
N GLU A 107 5.15 -10.19 9.26
CA GLU A 107 4.12 -10.05 8.23
C GLU A 107 4.00 -8.60 7.78
N ARG A 108 4.01 -7.65 8.73
CA ARG A 108 3.96 -6.22 8.41
C ARG A 108 5.21 -5.73 7.68
N LEU A 109 6.41 -6.16 8.08
CA LEU A 109 7.64 -5.79 7.37
C LEU A 109 7.61 -6.32 5.94
N GLU A 110 7.15 -7.55 5.73
CA GLU A 110 6.98 -8.15 4.40
C GLU A 110 5.97 -7.40 3.55
N SER A 111 4.79 -7.04 4.10
CA SER A 111 3.77 -6.28 3.37
C SER A 111 4.23 -4.87 2.97
N LEU A 112 5.21 -4.32 3.70
CA LEU A 112 5.86 -3.04 3.42
C LEU A 112 7.08 -3.16 2.50
N TRP A 113 7.37 -4.36 1.97
CA TRP A 113 8.54 -4.65 1.14
C TRP A 113 9.88 -4.41 1.86
N VAL A 114 9.89 -4.53 3.20
CA VAL A 114 11.07 -4.37 4.05
C VAL A 114 11.78 -5.70 4.24
N GLU A 115 13.02 -5.78 3.78
CA GLU A 115 13.83 -6.99 3.89
C GLU A 115 14.43 -7.14 5.29
N VAL A 116 14.20 -8.28 5.95
CA VAL A 116 14.88 -8.60 7.21
C VAL A 116 16.21 -9.27 6.90
N VAL A 117 17.31 -8.57 7.12
CA VAL A 117 18.66 -9.07 6.85
C VAL A 117 19.31 -9.69 8.09
N GLY A 118 20.24 -10.63 7.87
CA GLY A 118 21.03 -11.22 8.93
C GLY A 118 21.90 -10.18 9.67
N VAL A 119 22.52 -10.60 10.77
CA VAL A 119 23.58 -9.79 11.41
C VAL A 119 24.77 -9.62 10.45
N PRO A 120 25.49 -8.49 10.51
CA PRO A 120 26.65 -8.24 9.65
C PRO A 120 27.74 -9.29 9.86
N THR A 121 28.57 -9.47 8.84
CA THR A 121 29.71 -10.40 8.84
C THR A 121 30.91 -9.91 9.65
N THR A 122 30.81 -8.72 10.23
CA THR A 122 31.84 -8.11 11.06
C THR A 122 32.31 -9.05 12.19
N PRO A 123 33.62 -9.29 12.33
CA PRO A 123 34.16 -10.13 13.40
C PRO A 123 33.76 -9.62 14.79
N HIS A 124 33.41 -10.54 15.69
CA HIS A 124 32.99 -10.17 17.04
C HIS A 124 34.07 -9.39 17.81
N ASP A 125 35.35 -9.71 17.59
CA ASP A 125 36.48 -9.01 18.20
C ASP A 125 36.52 -7.52 17.84
N GLU A 126 36.06 -7.15 16.64
CA GLU A 126 35.95 -5.75 16.22
C GLU A 126 34.83 -5.02 16.98
N ILE A 127 33.69 -5.69 17.18
CA ILE A 127 32.59 -5.16 17.99
C ILE A 127 33.04 -4.98 19.45
N VAL A 128 33.79 -5.94 20.01
CA VAL A 128 34.39 -5.84 21.34
C VAL A 128 35.37 -4.68 21.42
N ALA A 129 36.25 -4.51 20.43
CA ALA A 129 37.19 -3.39 20.38
C ALA A 129 36.46 -2.04 20.32
N ARG A 130 35.37 -1.94 19.56
CA ARG A 130 34.50 -0.76 19.51
C ARG A 130 33.89 -0.46 20.88
N ALA A 131 33.37 -1.47 21.57
CA ALA A 131 32.78 -1.35 22.90
C ALA A 131 33.78 -0.89 23.97
N VAL A 132 35.00 -1.46 23.95
CA VAL A 132 36.09 -1.10 24.89
C VAL A 132 36.57 0.33 24.65
N SER A 133 36.66 0.75 23.39
CA SER A 133 37.09 2.09 23.02
C SER A 133 35.97 3.14 23.12
N ARG A 134 34.75 2.77 23.55
CA ARG A 134 33.58 3.66 23.63
C ARG A 134 33.33 4.40 22.32
N ARG A 135 33.57 3.72 21.20
CA ARG A 135 33.36 4.31 19.89
C ARG A 135 31.86 4.21 19.54
N PRO A 136 31.23 5.30 19.06
CA PRO A 136 29.84 5.27 18.61
C PRO A 136 29.54 4.08 17.69
N PRO A 137 28.34 3.50 17.72
CA PRO A 137 27.19 3.91 18.54
C PRO A 137 27.23 3.34 19.97
N PHE A 138 28.39 2.95 20.51
CA PHE A 138 28.49 2.67 21.95
C PHE A 138 28.47 3.96 22.78
N ASP A 139 27.67 3.95 23.83
CA ASP A 139 27.64 5.02 24.84
C ASP A 139 28.74 4.86 25.90
N GLU A 140 28.88 5.85 26.80
CA GLU A 140 29.85 5.80 27.90
C GLU A 140 29.63 4.60 28.86
N GLY A 141 28.38 4.13 28.95
CA GLY A 141 27.97 2.96 29.73
C GLY A 141 28.36 1.63 29.09
N GLY A 142 28.68 1.62 27.78
CA GLY A 142 28.94 0.40 27.01
C GLY A 142 27.68 -0.28 26.48
N SER A 143 26.54 0.41 26.51
CA SER A 143 25.37 0.05 25.69
C SER A 143 25.62 0.45 24.24
N GLY A 144 24.94 -0.19 23.29
CA GLY A 144 25.10 0.11 21.85
C GLY A 144 25.51 -1.09 20.99
N TYR A 145 25.50 -2.31 21.54
CA TYR A 145 25.80 -3.52 20.76
C TYR A 145 24.85 -3.69 19.56
N ARG A 146 23.54 -3.50 19.76
CA ARG A 146 22.54 -3.65 18.70
C ARG A 146 22.66 -2.55 17.64
N ASP A 147 22.83 -1.31 18.10
CA ASP A 147 23.09 -0.16 17.23
C ASP A 147 24.37 -0.36 16.41
N THR A 148 25.38 -1.01 17.00
CA THR A 148 26.62 -1.37 16.30
C THR A 148 26.35 -2.38 15.20
N LEU A 149 25.48 -3.38 15.40
CA LEU A 149 25.12 -4.31 14.33
C LEU A 149 24.40 -3.60 13.18
N THR A 150 23.50 -2.66 13.49
CA THR A 150 22.86 -1.80 12.48
C THR A 150 23.91 -0.97 11.73
N TRP A 151 24.83 -0.33 12.45
CA TRP A 151 25.91 0.47 11.87
C TRP A 151 26.81 -0.35 10.94
N MET A 152 27.29 -1.50 11.41
CA MET A 152 28.18 -2.34 10.62
C MET A 152 27.49 -2.87 9.35
N THR A 153 26.17 -3.08 9.38
CA THR A 153 25.38 -3.38 8.18
C THR A 153 25.42 -2.21 7.18
N CYS A 154 25.27 -0.96 7.64
CA CYS A 154 25.42 0.22 6.78
C CYS A 154 26.84 0.30 6.16
N VAL A 155 27.88 0.02 6.94
CA VAL A 155 29.27 0.02 6.46
C VAL A 155 29.49 -1.05 5.39
N GLU A 156 29.02 -2.28 5.60
CA GLU A 156 29.12 -3.36 4.60
C GLU A 156 28.41 -3.00 3.28
N LEU A 157 27.22 -2.40 3.36
CA LEU A 157 26.48 -1.94 2.18
C LEU A 157 27.19 -0.80 1.45
N ALA A 158 27.70 0.20 2.18
CA ALA A 158 28.47 1.29 1.59
C ALA A 158 29.78 0.78 0.97
N ALA A 159 30.46 -0.19 1.60
CA ALA A 159 31.62 -0.86 1.04
C ALA A 159 31.29 -1.63 -0.26
N ALA A 160 30.07 -2.14 -0.39
CA ALA A 160 29.54 -2.75 -1.61
C ALA A 160 29.05 -1.73 -2.66
N GLY A 161 29.30 -0.44 -2.46
CA GLY A 161 28.98 0.62 -3.42
C GLY A 161 27.53 1.11 -3.37
N LYS A 162 26.81 0.85 -2.27
CA LYS A 162 25.41 1.29 -2.13
C LYS A 162 25.31 2.69 -1.54
N GLU A 163 24.29 3.42 -1.97
CA GLU A 163 23.82 4.62 -1.27
C GLU A 163 22.88 4.20 -0.16
N VAL A 164 23.28 4.45 1.09
CA VAL A 164 22.61 3.99 2.30
C VAL A 164 22.04 5.18 3.06
N TYR A 165 20.77 5.11 3.42
CA TYR A 165 20.09 6.05 4.30
C TYR A 165 19.74 5.35 5.60
N LEU A 166 20.50 5.64 6.66
CA LEU A 166 20.23 5.13 8.01
C LEU A 166 19.13 5.99 8.64
N VAL A 167 17.97 5.41 8.88
CA VAL A 167 16.83 6.09 9.50
C VAL A 167 16.87 5.79 10.99
N SER A 168 17.29 6.77 11.78
CA SER A 168 17.38 6.61 13.24
C SER A 168 17.20 7.94 13.96
N GLN A 169 16.61 7.82 15.14
CA GLN A 169 16.44 8.90 16.10
C GLN A 169 17.38 8.79 17.29
N ASP A 170 18.23 7.76 17.30
CA ASP A 170 19.27 7.64 18.32
C ASP A 170 20.32 8.73 18.14
N LYS A 171 20.65 9.41 19.24
CA LYS A 171 21.70 10.43 19.30
C LYS A 171 23.09 9.80 19.12
N ASP A 172 23.25 8.51 19.37
CA ASP A 172 24.55 7.83 19.31
C ASP A 172 25.03 7.65 17.86
N PHE A 173 24.13 7.76 16.87
CA PHE A 173 24.50 7.89 15.45
C PHE A 173 24.77 9.34 15.02
N ALA A 174 24.40 10.34 15.83
CA ALA A 174 24.32 11.74 15.40
C ALA A 174 25.44 12.61 15.98
N GLY A 175 25.98 13.50 15.15
CA GLY A 175 26.79 14.64 15.55
C GLY A 175 25.95 15.78 16.13
N ARG A 176 26.61 16.86 16.57
CA ARG A 176 25.94 18.04 17.15
C ARG A 176 25.03 18.78 16.17
N ASP A 177 25.27 18.65 14.88
CA ASP A 177 24.49 19.26 13.80
C ASP A 177 23.34 18.36 13.32
N GLY A 178 23.13 17.20 13.95
CA GLY A 178 22.11 16.23 13.58
C GLY A 178 22.46 15.39 12.35
N THR A 179 23.66 15.56 11.79
CA THR A 179 24.22 14.67 10.75
C THR A 179 24.91 13.47 11.40
N LEU A 180 25.50 12.59 10.59
CA LEU A 180 26.23 11.44 11.09
C LEU A 180 27.38 11.86 12.03
N ALA A 181 27.56 11.16 13.14
CA ALA A 181 28.63 11.45 14.09
C ALA A 181 30.00 11.44 13.40
N PRO A 182 30.94 12.36 13.70
CA PRO A 182 32.20 12.48 12.96
C PRO A 182 32.99 11.17 12.86
N ALA A 183 33.07 10.40 13.94
CA ALA A 183 33.75 9.10 13.95
C ALA A 183 33.10 8.08 12.99
N LEU A 184 31.78 8.11 12.86
CA LEU A 184 31.05 7.23 11.93
C LEU A 184 31.20 7.71 10.48
N ALA A 185 31.20 9.03 10.26
CA ALA A 185 31.43 9.63 8.94
C ALA A 185 32.83 9.31 8.40
N GLU A 186 33.85 9.30 9.27
CA GLU A 186 35.22 8.91 8.91
C GLU A 186 35.31 7.45 8.45
N GLU A 187 34.55 6.53 9.07
CA GLU A 187 34.55 5.11 8.71
C GLU A 187 34.02 4.84 7.29
N VAL A 188 33.14 5.72 6.77
CA VAL A 188 32.54 5.57 5.44
C VAL A 188 33.10 6.54 4.39
N ALA A 189 33.97 7.48 4.78
CA ALA A 189 34.52 8.51 3.87
C ALA A 189 35.33 7.95 2.69
N GLY A 190 35.79 6.70 2.78
CA GLY A 190 36.58 6.01 1.73
C GLY A 190 35.86 4.85 1.04
N THR A 191 34.59 4.58 1.38
CA THR A 191 33.84 3.51 0.73
C THR A 191 33.37 3.93 -0.68
N PRO A 192 33.17 2.99 -1.62
CA PRO A 192 32.60 3.31 -2.93
C PRO A 192 31.15 3.82 -2.87
N GLY A 193 30.42 3.45 -1.82
CA GLY A 193 29.07 3.94 -1.52
C GLY A 193 29.08 5.08 -0.51
N SER A 194 27.91 5.38 0.06
CA SER A 194 27.74 6.43 1.07
C SER A 194 26.75 6.01 2.16
N VAL A 195 26.88 6.61 3.34
CA VAL A 195 25.89 6.49 4.42
C VAL A 195 25.45 7.88 4.84
N THR A 196 24.13 8.13 4.82
CA THR A 196 23.51 9.38 5.26
C THR A 196 22.55 9.10 6.41
N LEU A 197 22.67 9.85 7.51
CA LEU A 197 21.72 9.76 8.62
C LEU A 197 20.44 10.55 8.28
N VAL A 198 19.30 9.88 8.36
CA VAL A 198 17.95 10.43 8.18
C VAL A 198 17.26 10.45 9.54
N ARG A 199 16.97 11.65 10.04
CA ARG A 199 16.25 11.81 11.31
C ARG A 199 14.74 11.68 11.12
N HIS A 200 14.19 12.16 10.02
CA HIS A 200 12.74 12.23 9.83
C HIS A 200 12.33 11.51 8.54
N LEU A 201 11.91 10.25 8.65
CA LEU A 201 11.56 9.40 7.51
C LEU A 201 10.57 10.08 6.57
N GLY A 202 9.40 10.51 7.08
CA GLY A 202 8.38 11.16 6.26
C GLY A 202 8.89 12.37 5.47
N LYS A 203 9.60 13.28 6.13
CA LYS A 203 10.19 14.48 5.48
C LYS A 203 11.22 14.13 4.41
N TRP A 204 11.93 13.01 4.58
CA TRP A 204 12.89 12.53 3.60
C TRP A 204 12.20 11.84 2.41
N LEU A 205 11.13 11.09 2.65
CA LEU A 205 10.36 10.41 1.61
C LEU A 205 9.52 11.37 0.76
N THR A 206 8.93 12.42 1.35
CA THR A 206 8.05 13.36 0.62
C THR A 206 8.66 13.92 -0.67
N PRO A 207 9.89 14.46 -0.72
CA PRO A 207 10.46 14.95 -1.97
C PRO A 207 10.80 13.86 -2.99
N LEU A 208 10.74 12.57 -2.60
CA LEU A 208 11.00 11.43 -3.49
C LEU A 208 9.77 10.96 -4.25
N VAL A 209 8.58 11.46 -3.92
CA VAL A 209 7.33 11.07 -4.61
C VAL A 209 7.27 11.70 -6.02
N PRO A 210 6.50 11.12 -6.96
CA PRO A 210 6.46 11.63 -8.34
C PRO A 210 5.67 12.95 -8.47
N TRP A 211 4.88 13.32 -7.45
CA TRP A 211 4.02 14.50 -7.44
C TRP A 211 4.79 15.76 -7.04
N ARG A 212 5.15 16.60 -8.04
CA ARG A 212 6.07 17.73 -7.89
C ARG A 212 5.62 18.83 -6.93
N ASP A 213 4.31 19.00 -6.76
CA ASP A 213 3.74 20.09 -5.95
C ASP A 213 3.40 19.64 -4.51
N VAL A 214 3.60 18.36 -4.20
CA VAL A 214 3.23 17.79 -2.91
C VAL A 214 4.40 17.91 -1.94
N THR A 215 4.19 18.69 -0.89
CA THR A 215 5.20 18.93 0.16
C THR A 215 4.76 18.48 1.54
N ASP A 216 3.47 18.12 1.71
CA ASP A 216 2.94 17.55 2.94
C ASP A 216 2.97 16.02 2.87
N PRO A 217 3.65 15.33 3.81
CA PRO A 217 3.60 13.87 3.92
C PRO A 217 2.17 13.29 3.98
N ARG A 218 1.19 14.02 4.52
CA ARG A 218 -0.21 13.56 4.60
C ARG A 218 -0.85 13.47 3.22
N GLU A 219 -0.68 14.51 2.42
CA GLU A 219 -1.17 14.56 1.04
C GLU A 219 -0.45 13.52 0.18
N ALA A 220 0.87 13.40 0.33
CA ALA A 220 1.65 12.38 -0.37
C ALA A 220 1.18 10.96 -0.03
N ALA A 221 0.95 10.65 1.25
CA ALA A 221 0.46 9.34 1.66
C ALA A 221 -0.96 9.07 1.13
N ALA A 222 -1.80 10.11 1.06
CA ALA A 222 -3.14 9.98 0.51
C ALA A 222 -3.12 9.69 -1.00
N LEU A 223 -2.26 10.35 -1.77
CA LEU A 223 -2.08 10.07 -3.19
C LEU A 223 -1.45 8.69 -3.43
N ALA A 224 -0.52 8.28 -2.57
CA ALA A 224 0.06 6.93 -2.64
C ALA A 224 -1.01 5.83 -2.49
N ARG A 225 -1.97 6.02 -1.58
CA ARG A 225 -3.11 5.09 -1.42
C ARG A 225 -4.03 5.08 -2.63
N ASP A 226 -4.30 6.24 -3.22
CA ASP A 226 -5.13 6.31 -4.43
C ASP A 226 -4.45 5.59 -5.59
N GLU A 227 -3.15 5.77 -5.79
CA GLU A 227 -2.38 5.06 -6.83
C GLU A 227 -2.33 3.55 -6.54
N GLU A 228 -2.17 3.16 -5.28
CA GLU A 228 -2.24 1.76 -4.89
C GLU A 228 -3.61 1.17 -5.21
N PHE A 229 -4.68 1.83 -4.78
CA PHE A 229 -6.04 1.40 -5.08
C PHE A 229 -6.29 1.36 -6.59
N ALA A 230 -5.90 2.39 -7.34
CA ALA A 230 -6.03 2.42 -8.80
C ALA A 230 -5.24 1.29 -9.47
N SER A 231 -4.09 0.89 -8.92
CA SER A 231 -3.28 -0.21 -9.45
C SER A 231 -3.88 -1.59 -9.24
N ILE A 232 -4.71 -1.76 -8.20
CA ILE A 232 -5.47 -3.01 -7.95
C ILE A 232 -6.90 -2.95 -8.49
N PHE A 233 -7.41 -1.75 -8.74
CA PHE A 233 -8.71 -1.52 -9.34
C PHE A 233 -8.63 -1.88 -10.83
N ALA A 234 -8.69 -3.17 -11.10
CA ALA A 234 -9.10 -3.70 -12.37
C ALA A 234 -10.62 -3.93 -12.28
N PRO A 235 -11.45 -3.20 -13.06
CA PRO A 235 -12.88 -3.48 -13.16
C PRO A 235 -13.21 -4.95 -13.48
N TRP A 236 -12.19 -5.66 -14.01
CA TRP A 236 -12.24 -6.95 -14.68
C TRP A 236 -12.84 -8.05 -13.79
N ASP A 237 -12.53 -8.02 -12.49
CA ASP A 237 -12.97 -9.05 -11.53
C ASP A 237 -14.05 -8.54 -10.56
N MET A 238 -14.21 -7.22 -10.40
CA MET A 238 -15.11 -6.66 -9.39
C MET A 238 -16.59 -6.68 -9.78
N PHE A 239 -16.90 -6.74 -11.08
CA PHE A 239 -18.25 -6.52 -11.61
C PHE A 239 -18.81 -7.71 -12.40
N GLU A 240 -18.19 -8.89 -12.32
CA GLU A 240 -18.65 -10.11 -13.03
C GLU A 240 -20.08 -10.57 -12.65
N ALA A 241 -20.69 -9.98 -11.62
CA ALA A 241 -22.05 -10.28 -11.17
C ALA A 241 -22.90 -9.03 -10.90
N ALA A 242 -22.70 -7.96 -11.68
CA ALA A 242 -23.57 -6.78 -11.58
C ALA A 242 -25.02 -7.16 -11.94
N GLU A 243 -25.96 -6.88 -11.03
CA GLU A 243 -27.39 -7.07 -11.27
C GLU A 243 -28.05 -5.70 -11.41
N PHE A 244 -28.71 -5.47 -12.55
CA PHE A 244 -29.50 -4.26 -12.78
C PHE A 244 -30.94 -4.63 -13.12
N THR A 245 -31.88 -3.87 -12.58
CA THR A 245 -33.20 -3.76 -13.18
C THR A 245 -33.14 -2.88 -14.43
N ALA A 246 -34.10 -3.05 -15.34
CA ALA A 246 -34.21 -2.16 -16.50
C ALA A 246 -34.33 -0.68 -16.10
N GLU A 247 -35.04 -0.38 -14.99
CA GLU A 247 -35.18 0.99 -14.50
C GLU A 247 -33.85 1.58 -13.98
N GLU A 248 -33.06 0.80 -13.25
CA GLU A 248 -31.72 1.22 -12.78
C GLU A 248 -30.73 1.46 -13.93
N ALA A 249 -30.84 0.66 -15.00
CA ALA A 249 -30.04 0.81 -16.21
C ALA A 249 -30.55 1.93 -17.16
N GLY A 250 -31.66 2.60 -16.82
CA GLY A 250 -32.28 3.60 -17.70
C GLY A 250 -32.89 3.01 -18.98
N LEU A 251 -33.18 1.71 -18.98
CA LEU A 251 -33.77 0.95 -20.07
C LEU A 251 -35.31 0.95 -19.97
N PRO A 252 -36.03 0.65 -21.08
CA PRO A 252 -37.48 0.52 -21.04
C PRO A 252 -37.95 -0.54 -20.04
N ARG A 253 -39.10 -0.32 -19.38
CA ARG A 253 -39.58 -1.19 -18.29
C ARG A 253 -39.91 -2.63 -18.71
N ASP A 254 -40.20 -2.86 -19.99
CA ASP A 254 -40.45 -4.17 -20.57
C ASP A 254 -39.17 -4.84 -21.10
N ALA A 255 -38.00 -4.21 -20.97
CA ALA A 255 -36.73 -4.82 -21.29
C ALA A 255 -36.45 -6.01 -20.35
N VAL A 256 -36.10 -7.15 -20.92
CA VAL A 256 -35.63 -8.32 -20.20
C VAL A 256 -34.14 -8.45 -20.45
N ILE A 257 -33.34 -8.21 -19.42
CA ILE A 257 -31.88 -8.30 -19.49
C ILE A 257 -31.49 -9.78 -19.44
N HIS A 258 -30.67 -10.21 -20.40
CA HIS A 258 -30.16 -11.58 -20.53
C HIS A 258 -28.73 -11.70 -20.05
N ASP A 259 -27.91 -10.70 -20.38
CA ASP A 259 -26.51 -10.65 -19.99
C ASP A 259 -26.07 -9.19 -19.75
N ILE A 260 -25.10 -9.03 -18.85
CA ILE A 260 -24.50 -7.75 -18.52
C ILE A 260 -22.99 -7.94 -18.57
N SER A 261 -22.34 -7.16 -19.40
CA SER A 261 -20.89 -7.00 -19.39
C SER A 261 -20.54 -5.53 -19.24
N TYR A 262 -19.26 -5.18 -19.13
CA TYR A 262 -18.82 -3.78 -19.08
C TYR A 262 -17.59 -3.58 -19.94
N ARG A 263 -17.36 -2.34 -20.36
CA ARG A 263 -16.26 -1.93 -21.22
C ARG A 263 -15.44 -0.82 -20.58
N GLY A 264 -14.30 -1.22 -20.03
CA GLY A 264 -13.31 -0.29 -19.48
C GLY A 264 -13.82 0.50 -18.26
N SER A 265 -12.91 1.29 -17.70
CA SER A 265 -13.24 2.31 -16.71
C SER A 265 -12.36 3.53 -16.98
N GLY A 266 -12.87 4.72 -16.68
CA GLY A 266 -12.04 5.92 -16.65
C GLY A 266 -11.24 6.03 -15.34
N PRO A 267 -10.59 7.18 -15.13
CA PRO A 267 -9.82 7.42 -13.91
C PRO A 267 -10.74 7.46 -12.69
N LEU A 268 -10.21 7.03 -11.54
CA LEU A 268 -10.84 7.21 -10.24
C LEU A 268 -10.68 8.66 -9.78
N GLU A 269 -11.79 9.32 -9.46
CA GLU A 269 -11.83 10.62 -8.82
C GLU A 269 -12.21 10.48 -7.36
N ARG A 270 -11.42 11.07 -6.45
CA ARG A 270 -11.71 11.03 -5.02
C ARG A 270 -12.77 12.08 -4.65
N LEU A 271 -13.96 11.62 -4.24
CA LEU A 271 -15.04 12.49 -3.80
C LEU A 271 -14.91 12.90 -2.32
N SER A 272 -14.52 11.98 -1.45
CA SER A 272 -14.37 12.27 -0.02
C SER A 272 -13.38 11.34 0.68
N HIS A 273 -12.91 11.78 1.85
CA HIS A 273 -12.04 11.02 2.74
C HIS A 273 -12.42 11.31 4.19
N ALA A 274 -12.72 10.27 4.95
CA ALA A 274 -12.97 10.32 6.38
C ALA A 274 -12.16 9.25 7.09
N ARG A 275 -11.94 9.43 8.40
CA ARG A 275 -11.38 8.40 9.26
C ARG A 275 -12.43 7.96 10.27
N ASP A 276 -12.62 6.66 10.43
CA ASP A 276 -13.57 6.12 11.39
C ASP A 276 -13.02 6.09 12.83
N GLU A 277 -13.83 5.61 13.78
CA GLU A 277 -13.49 5.55 15.20
C GLU A 277 -12.37 4.54 15.49
N ASP A 278 -12.24 3.50 14.67
CA ASP A 278 -11.21 2.46 14.80
C ASP A 278 -9.87 2.89 14.16
N GLY A 279 -9.92 3.90 13.30
CA GLY A 279 -8.79 4.58 12.70
C GLY A 279 -8.57 4.26 11.22
N ALA A 280 -9.48 3.51 10.58
CA ALA A 280 -9.41 3.19 9.17
C ALA A 280 -9.82 4.40 8.31
N ASP A 281 -9.16 4.55 7.16
CA ASP A 281 -9.45 5.61 6.20
C ASP A 281 -10.56 5.12 5.25
N ARG A 282 -11.73 5.76 5.29
CA ARG A 282 -12.86 5.55 4.38
C ARG A 282 -12.79 6.58 3.25
N ILE A 283 -12.60 6.11 2.02
CA ILE A 283 -12.43 6.95 0.84
C ILE A 283 -13.55 6.64 -0.15
N VAL A 284 -14.22 7.69 -0.63
CA VAL A 284 -15.26 7.54 -1.66
C VAL A 284 -14.66 7.95 -3.00
N TYR A 285 -14.72 7.05 -3.97
CA TYR A 285 -14.30 7.30 -5.34
C TYR A 285 -15.50 7.34 -6.28
N GLU A 286 -15.37 8.13 -7.33
CA GLU A 286 -16.23 8.17 -8.50
C GLU A 286 -15.43 7.75 -9.73
N PHE A 287 -16.03 7.02 -10.66
CA PHE A 287 -15.38 6.63 -11.90
C PHE A 287 -16.42 6.39 -12.99
N PRO A 288 -16.12 6.75 -14.26
CA PRO A 288 -17.00 6.41 -15.36
C PRO A 288 -16.79 4.94 -15.75
N ILE A 289 -17.88 4.28 -16.13
CA ILE A 289 -17.93 2.88 -16.57
C ILE A 289 -19.03 2.72 -17.62
N GLU A 290 -18.78 1.90 -18.63
CA GLU A 290 -19.78 1.58 -19.64
C GLU A 290 -20.27 0.15 -19.44
N PHE A 291 -21.58 -0.06 -19.27
CA PHE A 291 -22.17 -1.39 -19.21
C PHE A 291 -22.79 -1.76 -20.56
N GLU A 292 -22.47 -2.93 -21.06
CA GLU A 292 -23.09 -3.53 -22.24
C GLU A 292 -24.18 -4.50 -21.79
N PHE A 293 -25.38 -4.30 -22.31
CA PHE A 293 -26.55 -5.10 -21.99
C PHE A 293 -26.98 -5.87 -23.22
N GLU A 294 -27.07 -7.19 -23.08
CA GLU A 294 -27.84 -8.04 -23.99
C GLU A 294 -29.25 -8.17 -23.42
N LEU A 295 -30.26 -7.72 -24.17
CA LEU A 295 -31.63 -7.68 -23.70
C LEU A 295 -32.63 -7.96 -24.81
N SER A 296 -33.82 -8.41 -24.42
CA SER A 296 -34.99 -8.47 -25.30
C SER A 296 -36.03 -7.41 -24.92
N LEU A 297 -36.70 -6.85 -25.93
CA LEU A 297 -37.63 -5.73 -25.78
C LEU A 297 -38.76 -5.81 -26.81
N SER A 298 -39.96 -5.31 -26.50
CA SER A 298 -41.01 -5.23 -27.52
C SER A 298 -40.60 -4.32 -28.69
N THR A 299 -40.99 -4.66 -29.92
CA THR A 299 -40.66 -3.84 -31.11
C THR A 299 -41.18 -2.40 -31.00
N GLU A 300 -42.27 -2.16 -30.28
CA GLU A 300 -42.81 -0.82 -30.03
C GLU A 300 -41.88 -0.03 -29.11
N SER A 301 -41.54 -0.56 -27.94
CA SER A 301 -40.63 0.08 -26.99
C SER A 301 -39.21 0.24 -27.56
N ALA A 302 -38.76 -0.69 -28.40
CA ALA A 302 -37.48 -0.57 -29.12
C ALA A 302 -37.43 0.67 -30.01
N LYS A 303 -38.51 0.89 -30.79
CA LYS A 303 -38.61 2.07 -31.66
C LYS A 303 -38.74 3.36 -30.87
N GLU A 304 -39.50 3.36 -29.77
CA GLU A 304 -39.65 4.53 -28.90
C GLU A 304 -38.32 4.93 -28.25
N ALA A 305 -37.52 3.94 -27.86
CA ALA A 305 -36.17 4.14 -27.31
C ALA A 305 -35.11 4.44 -28.38
N GLY A 306 -35.48 4.47 -29.67
CA GLY A 306 -34.57 4.81 -30.77
C GLY A 306 -33.66 3.66 -31.22
N PHE A 307 -33.89 2.43 -30.75
CA PHE A 307 -33.21 1.25 -31.26
C PHE A 307 -33.72 0.92 -32.67
N VAL A 308 -32.80 0.60 -33.58
CA VAL A 308 -33.16 0.22 -34.95
C VAL A 308 -33.46 -1.29 -34.97
N PRO A 309 -34.71 -1.71 -35.22
CA PRO A 309 -35.05 -3.12 -35.34
C PRO A 309 -34.23 -3.78 -36.45
N GLY A 310 -33.73 -4.99 -36.22
CA GLY A 310 -33.09 -5.76 -37.29
C GLY A 310 -34.11 -6.12 -38.39
N GLU A 311 -33.67 -6.21 -39.64
CA GLU A 311 -34.51 -6.76 -40.71
C GLU A 311 -34.87 -8.23 -40.40
N GLY A 312 -36.05 -8.48 -39.82
CA GLY A 312 -36.53 -9.84 -39.57
C GLY A 312 -37.34 -10.10 -38.29
N SER A 313 -37.69 -9.09 -37.50
CA SER A 313 -38.54 -9.27 -36.31
C SER A 313 -39.98 -9.66 -36.68
N ALA A 314 -40.20 -10.96 -36.87
CA ALA A 314 -41.52 -11.54 -37.07
C ALA A 314 -42.25 -11.84 -35.74
N THR A 315 -41.54 -11.72 -34.61
CA THR A 315 -41.96 -12.16 -33.27
C THR A 315 -42.49 -11.03 -32.40
N GLY A 316 -42.33 -9.76 -32.79
CA GLY A 316 -42.72 -8.59 -32.00
C GLY A 316 -41.79 -8.29 -30.82
N VAL A 317 -40.66 -8.98 -30.74
CA VAL A 317 -39.60 -8.83 -29.75
C VAL A 317 -38.28 -8.65 -30.50
N GLU A 318 -37.50 -7.65 -30.11
CA GLU A 318 -36.17 -7.37 -30.61
C GLU A 318 -35.12 -7.81 -29.61
N GLU A 319 -34.08 -8.50 -30.09
CA GLU A 319 -32.85 -8.73 -29.33
C GLU A 319 -31.88 -7.57 -29.59
N ILE A 320 -31.51 -6.87 -28.52
CA ILE A 320 -30.76 -5.62 -28.56
C ILE A 320 -29.47 -5.80 -27.77
N LEU A 321 -28.39 -5.29 -28.36
CA LEU A 321 -27.12 -5.07 -27.68
C LEU A 321 -26.91 -3.56 -27.56
N THR A 322 -26.83 -3.04 -26.35
CA THR A 322 -26.70 -1.60 -26.09
C THR A 322 -25.64 -1.32 -25.05
N VAL A 323 -25.00 -0.16 -25.13
CA VAL A 323 -24.13 0.36 -24.08
C VAL A 323 -24.85 1.44 -23.30
N VAL A 324 -24.76 1.39 -21.98
CA VAL A 324 -25.23 2.44 -21.08
C VAL A 324 -24.02 3.01 -20.34
N PRO A 325 -23.66 4.28 -20.59
CA PRO A 325 -22.64 4.96 -19.78
C PRO A 325 -23.20 5.25 -18.38
N MET A 326 -22.44 4.84 -17.38
CA MET A 326 -22.75 5.01 -15.96
C MET A 326 -21.57 5.62 -15.21
N VAL A 327 -21.87 6.22 -14.07
CA VAL A 327 -20.92 6.65 -13.06
C VAL A 327 -21.00 5.65 -11.90
N GLY A 328 -19.90 4.95 -11.66
CA GLY A 328 -19.71 4.16 -10.47
C GLY A 328 -19.29 5.03 -9.30
N VAL A 329 -19.88 4.81 -8.13
CA VAL A 329 -19.46 5.40 -6.86
C VAL A 329 -19.13 4.27 -5.91
N MET A 330 -17.91 4.25 -5.38
CA MET A 330 -17.50 3.20 -4.44
C MET A 330 -16.93 3.79 -3.15
N THR A 331 -17.12 3.06 -2.06
CA THR A 331 -16.46 3.32 -0.78
C THR A 331 -15.41 2.26 -0.55
N VAL A 332 -14.18 2.71 -0.38
CA VAL A 332 -13.00 1.88 -0.13
C VAL A 332 -12.51 2.15 1.29
N VAL A 333 -12.19 1.09 2.01
CA VAL A 333 -11.65 1.16 3.37
C VAL A 333 -10.19 0.75 3.32
N HIS A 334 -9.33 1.64 3.82
CA HIS A 334 -7.93 1.33 4.10
C HIS A 334 -7.73 1.21 5.61
N ASP A 335 -7.54 -0.01 6.10
CA ASP A 335 -7.17 -0.27 7.50
C ASP A 335 -5.75 -0.83 7.57
N GLU A 336 -4.77 0.04 7.77
CA GLU A 336 -3.35 -0.36 7.86
C GLU A 336 -3.03 -1.24 9.09
N ARG A 337 -3.99 -1.47 10.00
CA ARG A 337 -3.83 -2.39 11.13
C ARG A 337 -4.42 -3.77 10.86
N ASP A 338 -5.30 -3.89 9.88
CA ASP A 338 -5.77 -5.19 9.38
C ASP A 338 -4.72 -5.72 8.39
N LEU A 339 -3.92 -6.69 8.83
CA LEU A 339 -2.89 -7.28 7.97
C LEU A 339 -3.46 -8.27 6.95
N GLU A 340 -4.64 -8.83 7.20
CA GLU A 340 -5.27 -9.80 6.29
C GLU A 340 -5.97 -9.09 5.14
N SER A 341 -6.62 -7.96 5.43
CA SER A 341 -7.37 -7.17 4.45
C SER A 341 -7.18 -5.66 4.66
N PRO A 342 -5.96 -5.13 4.45
CA PRO A 342 -5.67 -3.72 4.69
C PRO A 342 -6.40 -2.77 3.75
N LEU A 343 -7.00 -3.32 2.68
CA LEU A 343 -7.67 -2.59 1.63
C LEU A 343 -8.83 -3.43 1.09
N TYR A 344 -10.06 -2.96 1.25
CA TYR A 344 -11.25 -3.61 0.71
C TYR A 344 -12.31 -2.60 0.27
N VAL A 345 -13.24 -3.08 -0.55
CA VAL A 345 -14.38 -2.29 -1.04
C VAL A 345 -15.58 -2.59 -0.13
N ASP A 346 -16.07 -1.55 0.56
CA ASP A 346 -17.20 -1.65 1.50
C ASP A 346 -18.54 -1.52 0.77
N TYR A 347 -18.59 -0.69 -0.28
CA TYR A 347 -19.81 -0.39 -1.01
C TYR A 347 -19.50 0.03 -2.45
N VAL A 348 -20.37 -0.36 -3.39
CA VAL A 348 -20.37 0.13 -4.78
C VAL A 348 -21.80 0.39 -5.21
N ASP A 349 -22.01 1.49 -5.95
CA ASP A 349 -23.27 1.90 -6.55
C ASP A 349 -23.02 2.44 -7.96
N PHE A 350 -24.05 2.45 -8.80
CA PHE A 350 -23.96 2.94 -10.18
C PHE A 350 -25.12 3.88 -10.49
N ARG A 351 -24.83 4.94 -11.24
CA ARG A 351 -25.83 5.93 -11.67
C ARG A 351 -25.70 6.19 -13.14
N VAL A 352 -26.80 6.21 -13.85
CA VAL A 352 -26.84 6.50 -15.29
C VAL A 352 -26.40 7.95 -15.54
N GLU A 353 -25.41 8.15 -16.42
CA GLU A 353 -24.90 9.48 -16.78
C GLU A 353 -25.54 10.05 -18.06
N GLY A 354 -26.19 9.20 -18.87
CA GLY A 354 -26.74 9.56 -20.18
C GLY A 354 -27.80 8.59 -20.70
N LEU A 355 -28.23 8.76 -21.96
CA LEU A 355 -29.15 7.82 -22.61
C LEU A 355 -28.38 6.59 -23.11
N ALA A 356 -29.03 5.43 -23.14
CA ALA A 356 -28.48 4.22 -23.72
C ALA A 356 -28.15 4.43 -25.22
N GLU A 357 -26.94 4.03 -25.64
CA GLU A 357 -26.49 4.12 -27.02
C GLU A 357 -26.49 2.73 -27.69
N PRO A 358 -27.18 2.55 -28.83
CA PRO A 358 -27.20 1.28 -29.55
C PRO A 358 -25.80 0.91 -30.05
N ILE A 359 -25.37 -0.34 -29.84
CA ILE A 359 -24.19 -0.85 -30.55
C ILE A 359 -24.64 -1.24 -31.96
N PRO A 360 -24.04 -0.69 -33.03
CA PRO A 360 -24.29 -1.19 -34.37
C PRO A 360 -23.88 -2.66 -34.40
N ARG A 361 -24.81 -3.57 -34.72
CA ARG A 361 -24.47 -4.98 -34.96
C ARG A 361 -23.32 -5.00 -35.97
N GLN A 362 -22.14 -5.43 -35.54
CA GLN A 362 -21.12 -5.79 -36.51
C GLN A 362 -21.73 -6.94 -37.31
N GLU A 363 -21.90 -6.73 -38.62
CA GLU A 363 -22.20 -7.85 -39.52
C GLU A 363 -21.16 -8.93 -39.20
N GLU A 364 -21.61 -10.07 -38.68
CA GLU A 364 -20.77 -11.25 -38.54
C GLU A 364 -20.15 -11.46 -39.92
N LYS A 365 -18.87 -11.10 -40.08
CA LYS A 365 -18.17 -11.45 -41.31
C LYS A 365 -18.24 -12.96 -41.36
N PRO A 366 -18.86 -13.55 -42.40
CA PRO A 366 -19.01 -15.00 -42.49
C PRO A 366 -17.62 -15.60 -42.40
N ASN A 367 -17.38 -16.39 -41.34
CA ASN A 367 -16.18 -17.18 -41.06
C ASN A 367 -15.05 -16.94 -42.07
N GLN A 368 -14.21 -15.93 -41.84
CA GLN A 368 -12.92 -15.94 -42.51
C GLN A 368 -12.19 -17.18 -41.99
N PRO A 369 -11.79 -18.12 -42.87
CA PRO A 369 -11.06 -19.29 -42.44
C PRO A 369 -9.81 -18.82 -41.71
N SER A 370 -9.67 -19.25 -40.47
CA SER A 370 -8.46 -19.11 -39.67
C SER A 370 -7.26 -19.49 -40.52
N LEU A 371 -6.36 -18.52 -40.74
CA LEU A 371 -5.06 -18.76 -41.35
C LEU A 371 -4.38 -19.90 -40.57
N PRO A 372 -3.81 -20.90 -41.24
CA PRO A 372 -3.16 -22.01 -40.55
C PRO A 372 -2.04 -21.45 -39.67
N LEU A 373 -2.09 -21.85 -38.40
CA LEU A 373 -0.95 -21.78 -37.50
C LEU A 373 0.26 -22.39 -38.22
N TRP A 374 1.35 -21.62 -38.25
CA TRP A 374 2.62 -22.03 -38.81
C TRP A 374 3.02 -23.43 -38.32
N PRO A 375 3.60 -24.29 -39.17
CA PRO A 375 4.06 -25.59 -38.71
C PRO A 375 5.27 -25.43 -37.79
N GLU A 376 5.19 -26.05 -36.63
CA GLU A 376 6.35 -26.39 -35.82
C GLU A 376 7.34 -27.25 -36.64
N GLY A 377 8.62 -26.93 -36.50
CA GLY A 377 9.70 -27.92 -36.49
C GLY A 377 9.94 -28.75 -37.75
N GLY A 378 10.73 -28.20 -38.68
CA GLY A 378 11.52 -28.99 -39.63
C GLY A 378 13.01 -28.86 -39.30
N GLY A 379 13.52 -29.76 -38.45
CA GLY A 379 14.96 -30.02 -38.36
C GLY A 379 15.36 -31.05 -39.42
N THR A 380 16.42 -30.75 -40.18
CA THR A 380 17.63 -31.57 -40.49
C THR A 380 18.21 -31.17 -41.84
N GLU A 381 19.38 -30.52 -41.86
CA GLU A 381 20.68 -31.10 -42.23
C GLU A 381 21.82 -30.24 -41.68
#